data_AF-A0A8C0MDU4-F1
#
_entry.id   AF-A0A8C0MDU4-F1
#
_cell.length_a   1.000
_cell.length_b   1.000
_cell.length_c   1.000
_cell.angle_alpha   90.00
_cell.angle_beta   90.00
_cell.angle_gamma   90.00
#
_symmetry.space_group_name_H-M   'P 1'
#
loop_
_entity.id
_entity.type
_entity.pdbx_description
1 polymer ?
#
loop_
_entity_poly.entity_id
_entity_poly.type
_entity_poly.pdbx_seq_one_letter_code
_entity_poly.pdbx_strand_id
1 'polypeptide(L)'
;SQLRAKGFGADMAKSKNHTTHNQSRKWHRNGIKKPRSQRYESLKGVDPKFLRNMCFAKKHNKKGLKKMQVNNAKAMTAFAEAIKALVKPKEVKPKIPKGGSRKLNQLACIAHPNLRKCARACIAKGLRLCWPKAKAKAQTKAQATAASPGPAPASTPAAQSPKGAQAPTKAPV
;
A
#
# COMPACT_ATOMS: atom_id res chain seq x y z
N SER A 1 81.28 49.20 -5.82
CA SER A 1 79.81 49.31 -5.93
C SER A 1 79.39 49.00 -7.36
N GLN A 2 78.51 48.02 -7.56
CA GLN A 2 77.51 47.96 -8.65
C GLN A 2 76.88 46.56 -8.68
N LEU A 3 75.76 46.42 -7.99
CA LEU A 3 74.84 45.30 -8.18
C LEU A 3 74.13 45.52 -9.52
N ARG A 4 74.35 44.58 -10.45
CA ARG A 4 73.70 44.58 -11.77
C ARG A 4 72.21 44.25 -11.57
N ALA A 5 71.35 45.26 -11.66
CA ALA A 5 69.90 45.07 -11.67
C ALA A 5 69.51 44.29 -12.93
N LYS A 6 69.19 43.00 -12.78
CA LYS A 6 68.49 42.24 -13.82
C LYS A 6 67.08 42.84 -13.91
N GLY A 7 66.81 43.58 -14.98
CA GLY A 7 65.46 44.05 -15.29
C GLY A 7 64.55 42.85 -15.47
N PHE A 8 63.69 42.61 -14.47
CA PHE A 8 62.52 41.76 -14.63
C PHE A 8 61.56 42.50 -15.56
N GLY A 9 61.72 42.29 -16.86
CA GLY A 9 60.69 42.63 -17.84
C GLY A 9 59.45 41.81 -17.51
N ALA A 10 58.55 42.38 -16.72
CA ALA A 10 57.25 41.82 -16.44
C ALA A 10 56.44 41.90 -17.75
N ASP A 11 56.56 40.87 -18.58
CA ASP A 11 55.64 40.60 -19.68
C ASP A 11 54.24 40.49 -19.06
N MET A 12 53.37 41.46 -19.34
CA MET A 12 52.07 41.57 -18.72
C MET A 12 51.16 40.48 -19.29
N ALA A 13 51.27 39.30 -18.70
CA ALA A 13 50.53 38.12 -19.10
C ALA A 13 49.03 38.36 -18.92
N LYS A 14 48.30 38.40 -20.04
CA LYS A 14 46.85 38.60 -20.03
C LYS A 14 46.15 37.42 -19.35
N SER A 15 45.35 37.69 -18.32
CA SER A 15 44.47 36.71 -17.70
C SER A 15 43.10 36.66 -18.37
N LYS A 16 42.36 35.56 -18.23
CA LYS A 16 40.98 35.46 -18.73
C LYS A 16 40.04 36.31 -17.88
N ASN A 17 39.27 37.18 -18.53
CA ASN A 17 38.41 38.16 -17.86
C ASN A 17 37.11 37.58 -17.26
N HIS A 18 36.53 36.52 -17.85
CA HIS A 18 35.26 35.93 -17.38
C HIS A 18 35.10 34.46 -17.80
N THR A 19 34.48 33.63 -16.95
CA THR A 19 34.12 32.24 -17.28
C THR A 19 32.95 31.69 -16.46
N THR A 20 32.01 31.03 -17.16
CA THR A 20 30.88 30.29 -16.57
C THR A 20 31.09 28.77 -16.65
N HIS A 21 32.27 28.30 -17.08
CA HIS A 21 32.55 26.90 -17.46
C HIS A 21 32.16 25.86 -16.40
N ASN A 22 32.53 26.06 -15.13
CA ASN A 22 32.24 25.10 -14.06
C ASN A 22 31.05 25.51 -13.18
N GLN A 23 30.32 26.58 -13.51
CA GLN A 23 29.23 27.08 -12.66
C GLN A 23 28.04 26.12 -12.67
N SER A 24 27.61 25.69 -13.85
CA SER A 24 26.51 24.73 -14.00
C SER A 24 26.79 23.42 -13.25
N ARG A 25 27.99 22.86 -13.39
CA ARG A 25 28.36 21.61 -12.68
C ARG A 25 28.26 21.78 -11.15
N LYS A 26 28.68 22.92 -10.60
CA LYS A 26 28.56 23.21 -9.16
C LYS A 26 27.10 23.34 -8.72
N TRP A 27 26.25 24.02 -9.48
CA TRP A 27 24.82 24.15 -9.15
C TRP A 27 24.09 22.80 -9.16
N HIS A 28 24.48 21.91 -10.07
CA HIS A 28 23.88 20.58 -10.19
C HIS A 28 24.47 19.52 -9.23
N ARG A 29 25.61 19.76 -8.57
CA ARG A 29 26.17 18.85 -7.53
C ARG A 29 25.15 18.53 -6.44
N ASN A 30 24.40 19.53 -5.98
CA ASN A 30 23.34 19.38 -4.97
C ASN A 30 21.92 19.34 -5.61
N GLY A 31 21.85 19.56 -6.91
CA GLY A 31 20.61 19.72 -7.68
C GLY A 31 19.94 21.07 -7.43
N ILE A 32 19.49 21.71 -8.50
CA ILE A 32 18.70 22.95 -8.41
C ILE A 32 17.28 22.57 -7.99
N LYS A 33 16.96 22.77 -6.70
CA LYS A 33 15.64 22.44 -6.15
C LYS A 33 14.63 23.52 -6.49
N LYS A 34 13.42 23.11 -6.87
CA LYS A 34 12.26 24.00 -7.00
C LYS A 34 11.81 24.45 -5.59
N PRO A 35 11.25 25.66 -5.44
CA PRO A 35 10.65 26.07 -4.18
C PRO A 35 9.53 25.10 -3.77
N ARG A 36 9.36 24.91 -2.47
CA ARG A 36 8.32 24.01 -1.94
C ARG A 36 6.95 24.66 -2.13
N SER A 37 6.05 24.01 -2.86
CA SER A 37 4.65 24.40 -2.89
C SER A 37 3.95 24.01 -1.59
N GLN A 38 3.15 24.92 -1.04
CA GLN A 38 2.37 24.72 0.17
C GLN A 38 0.88 24.87 -0.16
N ARG A 39 0.00 24.06 0.45
CA ARG A 39 -1.45 24.10 0.17
C ARG A 39 -2.07 25.48 0.46
N TYR A 40 -1.59 26.16 1.50
CA TYR A 40 -2.05 27.48 1.90
C TYR A 40 -0.84 28.41 1.99
N GLU A 41 -0.78 29.40 1.10
CA GLU A 41 0.27 30.42 1.08
C GLU A 41 -0.06 31.60 2.00
N SER A 42 0.94 32.44 2.30
CA SER A 42 0.74 33.65 3.10
C SER A 42 -0.02 34.71 2.32
N LEU A 43 -0.91 35.45 2.98
CA LEU A 43 -1.66 36.56 2.38
C LEU A 43 -0.88 37.90 2.42
N LYS A 44 0.45 37.85 2.47
CA LYS A 44 1.30 39.05 2.51
C LYS A 44 1.29 39.71 1.12
N GLY A 45 1.07 41.03 1.09
CA GLY A 45 0.96 41.80 -0.16
C GLY A 45 -0.44 41.87 -0.77
N VAL A 46 -1.44 41.24 -0.13
CA VAL A 46 -2.85 41.40 -0.50
C VAL A 46 -3.39 42.75 0.01
N ASP A 47 -4.32 43.35 -0.73
CA ASP A 47 -4.93 44.65 -0.40
C ASP A 47 -5.40 44.73 1.08
N PRO A 48 -4.90 45.70 1.86
CA PRO A 48 -5.30 45.89 3.26
C PRO A 48 -6.81 46.07 3.45
N LYS A 49 -7.52 46.72 2.52
CA LYS A 49 -8.98 46.92 2.66
C LYS A 49 -9.71 45.59 2.57
N PHE A 50 -9.34 44.74 1.61
CA PHE A 50 -9.83 43.36 1.52
C PHE A 50 -9.49 42.53 2.76
N LEU A 51 -8.23 42.58 3.24
CA LEU A 51 -7.81 41.82 4.42
C LEU A 51 -8.61 42.20 5.67
N ARG A 52 -8.89 43.50 5.87
CA ARG A 52 -9.72 43.97 6.98
C ARG A 52 -11.09 43.32 6.96
N ASN A 53 -11.78 43.36 5.80
CA ASN A 53 -13.09 42.73 5.66
C ASN A 53 -13.06 41.21 5.90
N MET A 54 -12.10 40.50 5.29
CA MET A 54 -11.95 39.06 5.49
C MET A 54 -11.70 38.70 6.97
N CYS A 55 -10.89 39.51 7.68
CA CYS A 55 -10.68 39.34 9.12
C CYS A 55 -11.97 39.53 9.92
N PHE A 56 -12.79 40.54 9.59
CA PHE A 56 -14.10 40.75 10.23
C PHE A 56 -15.08 39.59 9.96
N ALA A 57 -15.15 39.10 8.72
CA ALA A 57 -15.97 37.94 8.38
C ALA A 57 -15.55 36.70 9.19
N LYS A 58 -14.24 36.40 9.23
CA LYS A 58 -13.68 35.30 10.03
C LYS A 58 -13.94 35.46 11.53
N LYS A 59 -13.87 36.70 12.05
CA LYS A 59 -14.13 37.03 13.46
C LYS A 59 -15.57 36.69 13.88
N HIS A 60 -16.55 36.90 13.01
CA HIS A 60 -17.97 36.76 13.34
C HIS A 60 -18.61 35.42 12.91
N ASN A 61 -17.88 34.49 12.30
CA ASN A 61 -18.39 33.18 11.89
C ASN A 61 -19.05 32.37 13.03
N LYS A 62 -18.61 32.57 14.29
CA LYS A 62 -19.19 31.89 15.46
C LYS A 62 -20.68 32.18 15.65
N LYS A 63 -21.17 33.35 15.20
CA LYS A 63 -22.59 33.74 15.36
C LYS A 63 -23.54 32.83 14.56
N GLY A 64 -23.11 32.33 13.41
CA GLY A 64 -23.92 31.48 12.52
C GLY A 64 -23.87 29.99 12.84
N LEU A 65 -23.05 29.57 13.81
CA LEU A 65 -22.70 28.17 14.01
C LEU A 65 -23.89 27.27 14.31
N LYS A 66 -24.83 27.71 15.15
CA LYS A 66 -26.04 26.93 15.49
C LYS A 66 -26.92 26.66 14.27
N LYS A 67 -27.12 27.69 13.43
CA LYS A 67 -27.92 27.56 12.19
C LYS A 67 -27.27 26.58 11.21
N MET A 68 -25.95 26.68 11.06
CA MET A 68 -25.16 25.77 10.22
C MET A 68 -25.22 24.33 10.73
N GLN A 69 -25.08 24.09 12.05
CA GLN A 69 -25.16 22.75 12.62
C GLN A 69 -26.52 22.10 12.37
N VAL A 70 -27.61 22.84 12.57
CA VAL A 70 -28.96 22.32 12.32
C VAL A 70 -29.15 21.99 10.84
N ASN A 71 -28.68 22.85 9.93
CA ASN A 71 -28.78 22.59 8.49
C ASN A 71 -27.95 21.36 8.08
N ASN A 72 -26.72 21.24 8.59
CA ASN A 72 -25.87 20.09 8.33
C ASN A 72 -26.46 18.80 8.89
N ALA A 73 -27.04 18.83 10.10
CA ALA A 73 -27.72 17.67 10.69
C ALA A 73 -28.90 17.24 9.81
N LYS A 74 -29.73 18.19 9.37
CA LYS A 74 -30.84 17.91 8.44
C LYS A 74 -30.36 17.32 7.11
N ALA A 75 -29.24 17.80 6.58
CA ALA A 75 -28.64 17.23 5.38
C ALA A 75 -28.17 15.80 5.62
N MET A 76 -27.46 15.54 6.72
CA MET A 76 -26.99 14.19 7.07
C MET A 76 -28.13 13.20 7.31
N THR A 77 -29.23 13.62 7.94
CA THR A 77 -30.41 12.77 8.13
C THR A 77 -31.05 12.42 6.79
N ALA A 78 -31.20 13.39 5.89
CA ALA A 78 -31.73 13.15 4.54
C ALA A 78 -30.83 12.20 3.73
N PHE A 79 -29.50 12.35 3.82
CA PHE A 79 -28.56 11.41 3.20
C PHE A 79 -28.70 10.00 3.78
N ALA A 80 -28.88 9.86 5.10
CA ALA A 80 -29.08 8.55 5.73
C ALA A 80 -30.38 7.89 5.28
N GLU A 81 -31.46 8.64 5.15
CA GLU A 81 -32.74 8.14 4.63
C GLU A 81 -32.62 7.71 3.17
N ALA A 82 -31.92 8.48 2.33
CA ALA A 82 -31.66 8.13 0.94
C ALA A 82 -30.83 6.84 0.82
N ILE A 83 -29.78 6.68 1.63
CA ILE A 83 -28.98 5.45 1.69
C ILE A 83 -29.86 4.28 2.14
N LYS A 84 -30.69 4.47 3.17
CA LYS A 84 -31.61 3.44 3.66
C LYS A 84 -32.64 3.03 2.58
N ALA A 85 -33.13 3.98 1.79
CA ALA A 85 -34.03 3.73 0.67
C ALA A 85 -33.34 2.99 -0.49
N LEU A 86 -32.06 3.26 -0.75
CA LEU A 86 -31.27 2.51 -1.72
C LEU A 86 -30.99 1.08 -1.25
N VAL A 87 -30.62 0.92 0.02
CA VAL A 87 -30.31 -0.39 0.63
C VAL A 87 -31.55 -1.26 0.81
N LYS A 88 -32.74 -0.66 0.93
CA LYS A 88 -34.03 -1.36 0.81
C LYS A 88 -34.50 -1.27 -0.64
N PRO A 89 -34.03 -2.15 -1.56
CA PRO A 89 -34.55 -2.13 -2.91
C PRO A 89 -36.06 -2.37 -2.84
N LYS A 90 -36.80 -1.42 -3.41
CA LYS A 90 -38.19 -1.60 -3.83
C LYS A 90 -38.26 -2.94 -4.56
N GLU A 91 -39.16 -3.82 -4.14
CA GLU A 91 -39.31 -5.19 -4.66
C GLU A 91 -39.72 -5.19 -6.15
N VAL A 92 -38.82 -4.78 -7.03
CA VAL A 92 -38.91 -5.08 -8.45
C VAL A 92 -38.40 -6.51 -8.57
N LYS A 93 -39.36 -7.43 -8.68
CA LYS A 93 -39.13 -8.86 -8.96
C LYS A 93 -38.01 -8.97 -10.00
N PRO A 94 -36.80 -9.45 -9.64
CA PRO A 94 -35.72 -9.51 -10.59
C PRO A 94 -36.09 -10.58 -11.62
N LYS A 95 -36.49 -10.16 -12.84
CA LYS A 95 -36.58 -11.03 -14.01
C LYS A 95 -35.16 -11.37 -14.47
N ILE A 96 -34.44 -12.12 -13.65
CA ILE A 96 -33.14 -12.67 -14.03
C ILE A 96 -33.42 -13.75 -15.09
N PRO A 97 -32.84 -13.66 -16.30
CA PRO A 97 -32.92 -14.76 -17.24
C PRO A 97 -32.24 -15.98 -16.61
N LYS A 98 -33.02 -17.01 -16.33
CA LYS A 98 -32.50 -18.30 -15.87
C LYS A 98 -31.75 -18.93 -17.05
N GLY A 99 -30.44 -18.70 -17.17
CA GLY A 99 -29.79 -19.06 -18.43
C GLY A 99 -28.28 -19.24 -18.39
N GLY A 100 -27.80 -20.21 -17.61
CA GLY A 100 -26.47 -20.78 -17.79
C GLY A 100 -26.45 -22.20 -17.25
N SER A 101 -26.00 -23.18 -18.06
CA SER A 101 -25.92 -24.55 -17.57
C SER A 101 -24.89 -24.62 -16.43
N ARG A 102 -25.22 -25.33 -15.34
CA ARG A 102 -24.34 -25.43 -14.15
C ARG A 102 -22.92 -25.91 -14.51
N LYS A 103 -22.81 -26.76 -15.53
CA LYS A 103 -21.54 -27.26 -16.07
C LYS A 103 -20.68 -26.14 -16.66
N LEU A 104 -21.25 -25.24 -17.46
CA LEU A 104 -20.50 -24.14 -18.06
C LEU A 104 -20.01 -23.14 -16.99
N ASN A 105 -20.85 -22.81 -16.00
CA ASN A 105 -20.47 -21.97 -14.88
C ASN A 105 -19.37 -22.61 -14.00
N GLN A 106 -19.42 -23.94 -13.81
CA GLN A 106 -18.39 -24.68 -13.08
C GLN A 106 -17.03 -24.62 -13.81
N LEU A 107 -17.02 -24.83 -15.13
CA LEU A 107 -15.80 -24.75 -15.94
C LEU A 107 -15.22 -23.33 -15.95
N ALA A 108 -16.07 -22.30 -16.05
CA ALA A 108 -15.65 -20.91 -15.97
C ALA A 108 -14.98 -20.57 -14.61
N CYS A 109 -15.56 -21.03 -13.49
CA CYS A 109 -14.98 -20.87 -12.15
C CYS A 109 -13.65 -21.63 -11.99
N ILE A 110 -13.50 -22.81 -12.60
CA ILE A 110 -12.24 -23.58 -12.58
C ILE A 110 -11.16 -22.92 -13.45
N ALA A 111 -11.54 -22.29 -14.56
CA ALA A 111 -10.62 -21.59 -15.45
C ALA A 111 -10.13 -20.24 -14.87
N HIS A 112 -10.96 -19.56 -14.06
CA HIS A 112 -10.71 -18.21 -13.57
C HIS A 112 -9.51 -18.12 -12.60
N PRO A 113 -8.46 -17.32 -12.89
CA PRO A 113 -7.15 -17.38 -12.24
C PRO A 113 -7.15 -17.18 -10.72
N ASN A 114 -8.06 -16.36 -10.17
CA ASN A 114 -8.13 -16.08 -8.73
C ASN A 114 -8.97 -17.10 -7.94
N LEU A 115 -10.03 -17.65 -8.54
CA LEU A 115 -11.00 -18.55 -7.87
C LEU A 115 -10.60 -20.04 -7.99
N ARG A 116 -9.74 -20.33 -8.96
CA ARG A 116 -9.22 -21.63 -9.38
C ARG A 116 -8.30 -22.33 -8.37
N LYS A 117 -7.67 -21.59 -7.45
CA LYS A 117 -6.50 -22.08 -6.68
C LYS A 117 -6.82 -23.34 -5.88
N CYS A 118 -7.92 -23.31 -5.11
CA CYS A 118 -8.34 -24.46 -4.30
C CYS A 118 -8.88 -25.61 -5.17
N ALA A 119 -9.70 -25.31 -6.19
CA ALA A 119 -10.28 -26.33 -7.06
C ALA A 119 -9.21 -27.14 -7.82
N ARG A 120 -8.21 -26.46 -8.39
CA ARG A 120 -7.11 -27.14 -9.08
C ARG A 120 -6.20 -27.91 -8.12
N ALA A 121 -5.96 -27.41 -6.91
CA ALA A 121 -5.22 -28.16 -5.91
C ALA A 121 -5.94 -29.45 -5.51
N CYS A 122 -7.28 -29.42 -5.34
CA CYS A 122 -8.08 -30.61 -5.05
C CYS A 122 -8.06 -31.61 -6.21
N ILE A 123 -8.21 -31.16 -7.45
CA ILE A 123 -8.15 -32.03 -8.64
C ILE A 123 -6.75 -32.65 -8.78
N ALA A 124 -5.68 -31.86 -8.62
CA ALA A 124 -4.32 -32.37 -8.70
C ALA A 124 -4.01 -33.40 -7.59
N LYS A 125 -4.54 -33.20 -6.38
CA LYS A 125 -4.41 -34.17 -5.29
C LYS A 125 -5.18 -35.45 -5.59
N GLY A 126 -6.42 -35.36 -6.07
CA GLY A 126 -7.22 -36.53 -6.45
C GLY A 126 -6.62 -37.34 -7.60
N LEU A 127 -6.00 -36.67 -8.58
CA LEU A 127 -5.28 -37.35 -9.67
C LEU A 127 -3.98 -38.02 -9.21
N ARG A 128 -3.31 -37.50 -8.17
CA ARG A 128 -2.10 -38.11 -7.62
C ARG A 128 -2.40 -39.22 -6.61
N LEU A 129 -3.55 -39.19 -5.94
CA LEU A 129 -3.91 -40.12 -4.88
C LEU A 129 -4.91 -41.18 -5.40
N CYS A 130 -4.42 -42.19 -6.12
CA CYS A 130 -5.19 -43.41 -6.38
C CYS A 130 -5.23 -44.26 -5.11
N TRP A 131 -6.38 -44.34 -4.44
CA TRP A 131 -6.60 -45.31 -3.36
C TRP A 131 -7.26 -46.58 -3.92
N PRO A 132 -6.56 -47.72 -3.98
CA PRO A 132 -7.22 -49.00 -4.25
C PRO A 132 -8.06 -49.39 -3.03
N LYS A 133 -9.36 -49.57 -3.25
CA LYS A 133 -10.27 -50.09 -2.23
C LYS A 133 -10.04 -51.60 -2.10
N ALA A 134 -9.20 -52.02 -1.16
CA ALA A 134 -8.94 -53.43 -0.90
C ALA A 134 -10.23 -54.16 -0.46
N LYS A 135 -10.59 -55.20 -1.21
CA LYS A 135 -11.60 -56.21 -0.85
C LYS A 135 -10.83 -57.49 -0.49
N ALA A 136 -10.85 -57.90 0.78
CA ALA A 136 -10.32 -59.19 1.20
C ALA A 136 -11.45 -60.21 1.34
N LYS A 137 -11.37 -61.33 0.61
CA LYS A 137 -12.01 -62.60 1.00
C LYS A 137 -11.35 -63.82 0.32
N ALA A 138 -10.99 -64.78 1.19
CA ALA A 138 -10.90 -66.24 1.02
C ALA A 138 -9.63 -66.91 0.42
N GLN A 139 -8.90 -67.60 1.34
CA GLN A 139 -8.35 -68.99 1.31
C GLN A 139 -7.38 -69.35 0.17
N THR A 140 -6.17 -69.88 0.44
CA THR A 140 -5.94 -71.32 0.73
C THR A 140 -4.48 -71.59 1.21
N LYS A 141 -4.36 -72.25 2.37
CA LYS A 141 -3.43 -73.33 2.83
C LYS A 141 -1.88 -73.26 2.72
N ALA A 142 -1.28 -73.79 3.82
CA ALA A 142 0.08 -74.30 4.10
C ALA A 142 1.14 -73.27 4.54
N GLN A 143 1.41 -73.11 5.84
CA GLN A 143 2.32 -73.88 6.73
C GLN A 143 3.80 -73.42 6.61
N ALA A 144 4.29 -72.75 7.66
CA ALA A 144 5.53 -73.09 8.40
C ALA A 144 6.00 -71.89 9.27
N THR A 145 5.87 -72.06 10.59
CA THR A 145 6.85 -71.74 11.65
C THR A 145 7.79 -70.54 11.52
N ALA A 146 7.69 -69.57 12.45
CA ALA A 146 8.61 -69.38 13.58
C ALA A 146 8.68 -67.92 14.11
N ALA A 147 8.43 -67.78 15.42
CA ALA A 147 9.05 -66.91 16.43
C ALA A 147 9.23 -65.36 16.25
N SER A 148 8.64 -64.65 17.22
CA SER A 148 8.77 -63.27 17.75
C SER A 148 10.21 -62.80 18.14
N PRO A 149 10.43 -61.68 18.90
CA PRO A 149 10.07 -60.23 18.74
C PRO A 149 11.25 -59.26 19.12
N GLY A 150 11.05 -57.92 19.09
CA GLY A 150 11.88 -56.98 19.89
C GLY A 150 11.85 -55.47 19.53
N PRO A 151 11.59 -54.49 20.45
CA PRO A 151 11.16 -53.12 20.09
C PRO A 151 11.96 -51.88 20.66
N ALA A 152 11.62 -50.70 20.11
CA ALA A 152 11.50 -49.31 20.69
C ALA A 152 12.69 -48.29 20.74
N PRO A 153 12.41 -46.99 20.44
CA PRO A 153 13.05 -45.84 21.13
C PRO A 153 12.06 -44.75 21.63
N ALA A 154 12.50 -43.91 22.57
CA ALA A 154 11.69 -42.87 23.24
C ALA A 154 12.20 -41.41 23.01
N SER A 155 11.26 -40.55 22.56
CA SER A 155 10.91 -39.14 22.89
C SER A 155 11.90 -38.03 23.32
N THR A 156 11.66 -36.83 22.75
CA THR A 156 12.07 -35.44 23.09
C THR A 156 11.05 -34.70 24.00
N PRO A 157 11.38 -33.48 24.50
CA PRO A 157 10.49 -32.29 24.37
C PRO A 157 11.28 -30.96 24.12
N ALA A 158 10.86 -29.92 23.35
CA ALA A 158 9.71 -28.97 23.32
C ALA A 158 9.82 -27.72 24.24
N ALA A 159 9.71 -26.49 23.66
CA ALA A 159 9.22 -25.24 24.31
C ALA A 159 9.10 -24.04 23.32
N GLN A 160 8.17 -23.11 23.61
CA GLN A 160 7.52 -22.12 22.72
C GLN A 160 7.93 -20.63 22.95
N SER A 161 7.43 -19.75 22.06
CA SER A 161 7.48 -18.26 21.91
C SER A 161 6.85 -17.38 23.02
N PRO A 162 6.93 -16.00 23.02
CA PRO A 162 5.93 -15.13 22.33
C PRO A 162 6.39 -13.68 21.87
N LYS A 163 5.39 -12.88 21.43
CA LYS A 163 5.29 -11.59 20.66
C LYS A 163 5.67 -10.26 21.38
N GLY A 164 5.95 -9.19 20.59
CA GLY A 164 5.69 -7.77 20.96
C GLY A 164 6.51 -6.70 20.20
N ALA A 165 5.92 -5.56 19.80
CA ALA A 165 6.45 -4.54 18.87
C ALA A 165 6.67 -3.15 19.52
N GLN A 166 7.61 -2.32 19.03
CA GLN A 166 7.53 -0.83 19.01
C GLN A 166 8.72 -0.13 18.30
N ALA A 167 8.45 1.06 17.74
CA ALA A 167 9.37 1.94 16.98
C ALA A 167 10.01 3.05 17.85
N PRO A 168 11.08 3.74 17.40
CA PRO A 168 11.55 4.96 18.05
C PRO A 168 11.43 6.25 17.21
N THR A 169 11.05 7.32 17.90
CA THR A 169 11.09 8.75 17.52
C THR A 169 12.47 9.36 17.82
N LYS A 170 12.87 10.41 17.09
CA LYS A 170 13.99 11.30 17.48
C LYS A 170 13.53 12.76 17.50
N ALA A 171 13.98 13.47 18.54
CA ALA A 171 13.72 14.89 18.84
C ALA A 171 15.04 15.72 18.68
N PRO A 172 14.99 17.07 18.72
CA PRO A 172 15.97 17.95 18.08
C PRO A 172 17.01 18.55 19.04
N VAL A 173 18.03 19.18 18.43
CA VAL A 173 18.90 20.23 19.00
C VAL A 173 18.80 21.44 18.07
#